data_AF-A0A1I6EM70-F1
#
_entry.id   AF-A0A1I6EM70-F1
#
_cell.length_a   1.000
_cell.length_b   1.000
_cell.length_c   1.000
_cell.angle_alpha   90.00
_cell.angle_beta   90.00
_cell.angle_gamma   90.00
#
_symmetry.space_group_name_H-M   'P 1'
#
loop_
_entity.id
_entity.type
_entity.pdbx_description
1 polymer ?
#
loop_
_entity_poly.entity_id
_entity_poly.type
_entity_poly.pdbx_seq_one_letter_code
_entity_poly.pdbx_strand_id
1 'polypeptide(L)'
;MSDKNEVTAPYRSLQLYDIREFEVGEAYYIKDELIRIPTIDRSTEERNYHPGRRVVIAHNSNLNADPTWPLVHVAPLSHRVDLMRETDIEVTTNPDDGDGVAVDSIIQLALVQPVLKVDLERKVGKLSREKIAEMLALQEDMLLGEVEPLEE
;
A
#
# COMPACT_ATOMS: atom_id res chain seq x y z
N MET A 1 -31.46 -40.58 9.29
CA MET A 1 -30.49 -41.07 8.30
C MET A 1 -30.26 -39.88 7.36
N SER A 2 -29.37 -38.96 7.71
CA SER A 2 -27.93 -38.96 7.35
C SER A 2 -27.80 -39.10 5.83
N ASP A 3 -27.37 -38.08 5.08
CA ASP A 3 -26.09 -37.40 5.28
C ASP A 3 -26.11 -35.89 5.03
N LYS A 4 -25.50 -35.18 6.00
CA LYS A 4 -24.86 -33.87 5.82
C LYS A 4 -23.40 -34.14 5.49
N ASN A 5 -22.90 -33.56 4.40
CA ASN A 5 -21.54 -33.02 4.20
C ASN A 5 -21.16 -33.10 2.71
N GLU A 6 -21.65 -32.15 1.92
CA GLU A 6 -20.93 -31.79 0.71
C GLU A 6 -19.87 -30.76 1.11
N VAL A 7 -18.66 -31.25 1.34
CA VAL A 7 -17.48 -30.42 1.63
C VAL A 7 -17.16 -29.62 0.37
N THR A 8 -17.72 -28.41 0.26
CA THR A 8 -17.40 -27.45 -0.81
C THR A 8 -16.37 -26.44 -0.32
N ALA A 9 -15.12 -26.88 -0.15
CA ALA A 9 -13.98 -25.96 -0.04
C ALA A 9 -12.67 -26.63 -0.51
N PRO A 10 -12.32 -26.44 -1.79
CA PRO A 10 -10.94 -26.05 -2.09
C PRO A 10 -10.81 -24.93 -3.17
N TYR A 11 -11.90 -24.28 -3.59
CA TYR A 11 -11.86 -23.34 -4.73
C TYR A 11 -11.71 -21.85 -4.38
N ARG A 12 -11.91 -21.43 -3.12
CA ARG A 12 -11.78 -20.00 -2.75
C ARG A 12 -10.34 -19.49 -2.76
N SER A 13 -9.34 -20.35 -2.60
CA SER A 13 -7.92 -19.95 -2.59
C SER A 13 -7.35 -19.70 -3.99
N LEU A 14 -7.85 -20.38 -5.03
CA LEU A 14 -7.42 -20.17 -6.43
C LEU A 14 -7.70 -18.74 -6.92
N GLN A 15 -8.77 -18.11 -6.44
CA GLN A 15 -9.11 -16.73 -6.79
C GLN A 15 -8.17 -15.69 -6.18
N LEU A 16 -7.40 -16.09 -5.16
CA LEU A 16 -6.46 -15.22 -4.45
C LEU A 16 -4.99 -15.61 -4.73
N TYR A 17 -4.78 -16.64 -5.55
CA TYR A 17 -3.47 -17.12 -5.93
C TYR A 17 -2.84 -16.16 -6.94
N ASP A 18 -1.63 -15.70 -6.65
CA ASP A 18 -0.94 -14.73 -7.49
C ASP A 18 0.56 -15.00 -7.53
N ILE A 19 1.08 -15.37 -8.70
CA ILE A 19 2.50 -15.71 -8.89
C ILE A 19 3.41 -14.49 -9.05
N ARG A 20 2.84 -13.28 -9.11
CA ARG A 20 3.63 -12.05 -9.22
C ARG A 20 4.39 -11.81 -7.91
N GLU A 21 5.62 -11.33 -8.05
CA GLU A 21 6.44 -10.89 -6.92
C GLU A 21 6.28 -9.37 -6.76
N PHE A 22 6.05 -8.93 -5.53
CA PHE A 22 5.83 -7.51 -5.22
C PHE A 22 6.96 -7.00 -4.32
N GLU A 23 7.75 -6.07 -4.85
CA GLU A 23 8.89 -5.51 -4.12
C GLU A 23 8.53 -4.20 -3.44
N VAL A 24 9.16 -3.93 -2.29
CA VAL A 24 9.06 -2.62 -1.61
C VAL A 24 9.45 -1.49 -2.57
N GLY A 25 8.69 -0.39 -2.50
CA GLY A 25 8.88 0.77 -3.38
C GLY A 25 8.29 0.63 -4.78
N GLU A 26 7.76 -0.54 -5.17
CA GLU A 26 7.03 -0.64 -6.43
C GLU A 26 5.68 0.08 -6.34
N ALA A 27 5.34 0.85 -7.37
CA ALA A 27 4.06 1.53 -7.47
C ALA A 27 3.11 0.74 -8.37
N TYR A 28 1.86 0.59 -7.94
CA TYR A 28 0.79 -0.10 -8.65
C TYR A 28 -0.47 0.75 -8.77
N TYR A 29 -1.30 0.42 -9.75
CA TYR A 29 -2.67 0.94 -9.87
C TYR A 29 -3.66 -0.03 -9.23
N ILE A 30 -4.61 0.49 -8.47
CA ILE A 30 -5.71 -0.27 -7.82
C ILE A 30 -7.00 0.56 -7.89
N LYS A 31 -8.16 -0.08 -7.86
CA LYS A 31 -9.44 0.63 -7.78
C LYS A 31 -9.51 1.47 -6.50
N ASP A 32 -9.97 2.72 -6.63
CA ASP A 32 -9.98 3.68 -5.52
C ASP A 32 -10.88 3.21 -4.37
N GLU A 33 -11.98 2.52 -4.68
CA GLU A 33 -12.92 1.95 -3.72
C GLU A 33 -12.32 0.91 -2.76
N LEU A 34 -11.20 0.28 -3.15
CA LEU A 34 -10.49 -0.72 -2.37
C LEU A 34 -9.49 -0.09 -1.38
N ILE A 35 -9.25 1.21 -1.49
CA ILE A 35 -8.39 1.97 -0.58
C ILE A 35 -9.24 2.79 0.37
N ARG A 36 -8.94 2.69 1.66
CA ARG A 36 -9.54 3.49 2.72
C ARG A 36 -8.71 4.72 3.00
N ILE A 37 -9.36 5.88 3.02
CA ILE A 37 -8.78 7.18 3.37
C ILE A 37 -9.72 7.82 4.38
N PRO A 38 -9.54 7.57 5.69
CA PRO A 38 -10.52 7.92 6.72
C PRO A 38 -10.96 9.39 6.72
N THR A 39 -10.07 10.32 6.41
CA THR A 39 -10.38 11.75 6.37
C THR A 39 -11.35 12.12 5.24
N ILE A 40 -11.39 11.33 4.16
CA ILE A 40 -12.32 11.51 3.06
C ILE A 40 -13.54 10.63 3.27
N ASP A 41 -13.34 9.38 3.67
CA ASP A 41 -14.40 8.38 3.87
C ASP A 41 -15.39 8.76 4.98
N ARG A 42 -14.96 9.58 5.96
CA ARG A 42 -15.80 10.07 7.08
C ARG A 42 -16.11 11.57 6.98
N SER A 43 -15.79 12.19 5.84
CA SER A 43 -16.19 13.56 5.56
C SER A 43 -17.71 13.68 5.51
N THR A 44 -18.25 14.86 5.85
CA THR A 44 -19.66 15.18 5.59
C THR A 44 -19.96 15.33 4.10
N GLU A 45 -18.91 15.52 3.28
CA GLU A 45 -18.99 15.55 1.83
C GLU A 45 -18.82 14.15 1.24
N GLU A 46 -19.54 13.85 0.16
CA GLU A 46 -19.39 12.57 -0.54
C GLU A 46 -17.97 12.43 -1.12
N ARG A 47 -17.37 11.25 -0.91
CA ARG A 47 -16.08 10.92 -1.51
C ARG A 47 -16.19 10.93 -3.03
N ASN A 48 -15.38 11.76 -3.68
CA ASN A 48 -15.16 11.70 -5.12
C ASN A 48 -14.29 10.50 -5.46
N TYR A 49 -14.91 9.37 -5.76
CA TYR A 49 -14.19 8.18 -6.20
C TYR A 49 -13.56 8.40 -7.57
N HIS A 50 -12.26 8.11 -7.67
CA HIS A 50 -11.56 8.08 -8.94
C HIS A 50 -11.65 6.67 -9.56
N PRO A 51 -11.47 6.51 -10.89
CA PRO A 51 -11.42 5.19 -11.53
C PRO A 51 -10.38 4.24 -10.89
N GLY A 52 -9.34 4.81 -10.28
CA GLY A 52 -8.34 4.09 -9.52
C GLY A 52 -7.29 5.03 -8.97
N ARG A 53 -6.47 4.50 -8.07
CA ARG A 53 -5.46 5.19 -7.29
C ARG A 53 -4.12 4.50 -7.46
N ARG A 54 -3.06 5.29 -7.38
CA ARG A 54 -1.69 4.77 -7.30
C ARG A 54 -1.35 4.47 -5.85
N VAL A 55 -0.74 3.33 -5.61
CA VAL A 55 -0.27 2.91 -4.29
C VAL A 55 1.16 2.40 -4.42
N VAL A 56 1.95 2.48 -3.36
CA VAL A 56 3.30 1.92 -3.29
C VAL A 56 3.33 0.75 -2.32
N ILE A 57 4.03 -0.34 -2.67
CA ILE A 57 4.31 -1.44 -1.74
C ILE A 57 5.20 -0.90 -0.62
N ALA A 58 4.67 -0.87 0.61
CA ALA A 58 5.33 -0.22 1.73
C ALA A 58 6.21 -1.17 2.54
N HIS A 59 5.85 -2.44 2.65
CA HIS A 59 6.59 -3.40 3.49
C HIS A 59 7.48 -4.31 2.66
N ASN A 60 8.73 -4.44 3.11
CA ASN A 60 9.64 -5.47 2.63
C ASN A 60 9.32 -6.79 3.35
N SER A 61 8.78 -7.77 2.64
CA SER A 61 8.45 -9.08 3.21
C SER A 61 8.61 -10.18 2.18
N ASN A 62 9.22 -11.30 2.59
CA ASN A 62 9.31 -12.50 1.76
C ASN A 62 7.92 -13.05 1.38
N LEU A 63 6.88 -12.74 2.17
CA LEU A 63 5.50 -13.11 1.87
C LEU A 63 4.94 -12.40 0.63
N ASN A 64 5.53 -11.27 0.23
CA ASN A 64 5.11 -10.58 -0.99
C ASN A 64 5.39 -11.43 -2.24
N ALA A 65 6.39 -12.32 -2.20
CA ALA A 65 6.73 -13.24 -3.28
C ALA A 65 6.00 -14.59 -3.18
N ASP A 66 5.38 -14.92 -2.03
CA ASP A 66 4.68 -16.19 -1.81
C ASP A 66 3.32 -16.18 -2.54
N PRO A 67 3.10 -17.06 -3.54
CA PRO A 67 1.84 -17.07 -4.29
C PRO A 67 0.62 -17.50 -3.49
N THR A 68 0.82 -18.14 -2.33
CA THR A 68 -0.25 -18.58 -1.43
C THR A 68 -0.61 -17.52 -0.40
N TRP A 69 0.24 -16.51 -0.22
CA TRP A 69 -0.03 -15.37 0.64
C TRP A 69 -0.71 -14.26 -0.18
N PRO A 70 -1.99 -13.94 0.07
CA PRO A 70 -2.76 -13.11 -0.85
C PRO A 70 -2.62 -11.61 -0.59
N LEU A 71 -1.92 -11.19 0.47
CA LEU A 71 -1.89 -9.81 0.93
C LEU A 71 -0.54 -9.15 0.68
N VAL A 72 -0.58 -7.86 0.37
CA VAL A 72 0.58 -6.95 0.43
C VAL A 72 0.16 -5.67 1.15
N HIS A 73 1.11 -5.00 1.79
CA HIS A 73 0.85 -3.73 2.47
C HIS A 73 1.23 -2.57 1.55
N VAL A 74 0.30 -1.64 1.38
CA VAL A 74 0.47 -0.52 0.46
C VAL A 74 0.16 0.81 1.12
N ALA A 75 0.90 1.86 0.74
CA ALA A 75 0.58 3.24 1.08
C ALA A 75 -0.03 3.95 -0.14
N PRO A 76 -1.15 4.68 0.02
CA PRO A 76 -1.74 5.44 -1.08
C PRO A 76 -0.93 6.67 -1.45
N LEU A 77 -0.93 7.01 -2.75
CA LEU A 77 -0.41 8.27 -3.25
C LEU A 77 -1.53 9.31 -3.38
N SER A 78 -1.15 10.58 -3.21
CA SER A 78 -2.00 11.75 -3.43
C SER A 78 -1.24 12.84 -4.19
N HIS A 79 -1.87 13.48 -5.16
CA HIS A 79 -1.30 14.64 -5.88
C HIS A 79 -1.42 15.95 -5.09
N ARG A 80 -2.09 15.93 -3.93
CA ARG A 80 -2.25 17.08 -3.04
C ARG A 80 -0.99 17.24 -2.17
N VAL A 81 0.13 17.56 -2.82
CA VAL A 81 1.41 17.84 -2.16
C VAL A 81 1.29 19.00 -1.15
N ASP A 82 0.33 19.89 -1.35
CA ASP A 82 -0.03 20.97 -0.43
C ASP A 82 -0.59 20.49 0.92
N LEU A 83 -0.99 19.22 1.02
CA LEU A 83 -1.56 18.62 2.24
C LEU A 83 -0.58 17.64 2.93
N MET A 84 0.71 17.73 2.62
CA MET A 84 1.76 16.89 3.19
C MET A 84 1.82 17.00 4.73
N ARG A 85 2.02 15.86 5.38
CA ARG A 85 2.24 15.74 6.83
C ARG A 85 3.62 15.18 7.13
N GLU A 86 4.01 15.21 8.40
CA GLU A 86 5.30 14.67 8.88
C GLU A 86 5.47 13.16 8.61
N THR A 87 4.35 12.43 8.53
CA THR A 87 4.34 11.01 8.18
C THR A 87 4.30 10.75 6.68
N ASP A 88 4.30 11.77 5.85
CA ASP A 88 4.18 11.63 4.40
C ASP A 88 5.55 11.83 3.73
N ILE A 89 5.73 11.23 2.56
CA ILE A 89 6.97 11.33 1.78
C ILE A 89 6.66 11.94 0.43
N GLU A 90 7.35 13.02 0.10
CA GLU A 90 7.24 13.65 -1.21
C GLU A 90 7.99 12.82 -2.26
N VAL A 91 7.35 12.62 -3.41
CA VAL A 91 7.91 11.97 -4.60
C VAL A 91 7.67 12.83 -5.82
N THR A 92 8.72 13.01 -6.62
CA THR A 92 8.71 13.99 -7.71
C THR A 92 8.78 13.31 -9.08
N THR A 93 8.33 14.02 -10.11
CA THR A 93 8.50 13.65 -11.51
C THR A 93 9.88 13.98 -12.05
N ASN A 94 10.76 14.56 -11.24
CA ASN A 94 12.10 14.93 -11.66
C ASN A 94 12.87 13.67 -12.10
N PRO A 95 13.33 13.59 -13.37
CA PRO A 95 14.08 12.44 -13.85
C PRO A 95 15.35 12.18 -13.05
N ASP A 96 15.94 13.22 -12.44
CA ASP A 96 17.16 13.10 -11.64
C ASP A 96 16.92 12.39 -10.30
N ASP A 97 15.70 12.48 -9.74
CA ASP A 97 15.33 11.83 -8.47
C ASP A 97 14.98 10.36 -8.67
N GLY A 98 14.50 9.97 -9.85
CA GLY A 98 14.29 8.57 -10.21
C GLY A 98 13.11 7.88 -9.50
N ASP A 99 12.15 8.64 -8.95
CA ASP A 99 11.03 8.10 -8.15
C ASP A 99 9.95 7.38 -8.97
N GLY A 100 10.03 7.43 -10.30
CA GLY A 100 9.17 6.65 -11.18
C GLY A 100 7.67 6.99 -11.10
N VAL A 101 7.32 8.19 -10.63
CA VAL A 101 5.94 8.70 -10.61
C VAL A 101 5.65 9.55 -11.85
N ALA A 102 4.39 9.55 -12.29
CA ALA A 102 3.97 10.32 -13.46
C ALA A 102 3.50 11.76 -13.13
N VAL A 103 3.29 12.05 -11.85
CA VAL A 103 2.87 13.36 -11.33
C VAL A 103 3.43 13.48 -9.91
N ASP A 104 3.90 14.66 -9.53
CA ASP A 104 4.37 14.94 -8.16
C ASP A 104 3.28 14.54 -7.16
N SER A 105 3.69 13.84 -6.13
CA SER A 105 2.76 13.21 -5.19
C SER A 105 3.36 13.13 -3.80
N ILE A 106 2.50 12.87 -2.82
CA ILE A 106 2.90 12.40 -1.49
C ILE A 106 2.50 10.94 -1.33
N ILE A 107 3.37 10.15 -0.70
CA ILE A 107 3.08 8.83 -0.18
C ILE A 107 2.53 9.02 1.24
N GLN A 108 1.29 8.58 1.46
CA GLN A 108 0.61 8.77 2.74
C GLN A 108 0.91 7.58 3.68
N LEU A 109 2.10 7.57 4.29
CA LEU A 109 2.64 6.39 4.99
C LEU A 109 1.83 6.00 6.23
N ALA A 110 1.24 6.98 6.93
CA ALA A 110 0.32 6.70 8.05
C ALA A 110 -0.96 5.97 7.61
N LEU A 111 -1.23 5.86 6.32
CA LEU A 111 -2.38 5.15 5.74
C LEU A 111 -2.01 3.79 5.12
N VAL A 112 -0.83 3.25 5.47
CA VAL A 112 -0.45 1.89 5.08
C VAL A 112 -1.54 0.91 5.49
N GLN A 113 -1.99 0.12 4.52
CA GLN A 113 -3.07 -0.84 4.71
C GLN A 113 -2.84 -2.11 3.87
N PRO A 114 -3.31 -3.27 4.34
CA PRO A 114 -3.26 -4.48 3.55
C PRO A 114 -4.26 -4.43 2.40
N VAL A 115 -3.86 -4.90 1.23
CA VAL A 115 -4.70 -5.12 0.05
C VAL A 115 -4.42 -6.49 -0.55
N LEU A 116 -5.35 -7.01 -1.36
CA LEU A 116 -5.14 -8.26 -2.08
C LEU A 116 -4.18 -8.04 -3.27
N LYS A 117 -3.24 -8.96 -3.47
CA LYS A 117 -2.32 -8.96 -4.63
C LYS A 117 -3.08 -8.93 -5.95
N VAL A 118 -4.14 -9.73 -6.05
CA VAL A 118 -4.98 -9.85 -7.26
C VAL A 118 -5.72 -8.56 -7.62
N ASP A 119 -5.92 -7.64 -6.67
CA ASP A 119 -6.54 -6.33 -6.90
C ASP A 119 -5.56 -5.29 -7.43
N LEU A 120 -4.24 -5.55 -7.34
CA LEU A 120 -3.22 -4.71 -7.97
C LEU A 120 -3.20 -5.01 -9.48
N GLU A 121 -3.60 -4.01 -10.28
CA GLU A 121 -3.82 -4.19 -11.72
C GLU A 121 -2.51 -4.23 -12.50
N ARG A 122 -1.77 -3.12 -12.49
CA ARG A 122 -0.53 -2.94 -13.26
C ARG A 122 0.50 -2.18 -12.45
N LYS A 123 1.77 -2.57 -12.61
CA LYS A 123 2.91 -1.80 -12.12
C LYS A 123 3.01 -0.50 -12.92
N VAL A 124 3.15 0.62 -12.22
CA VAL A 124 3.20 1.97 -12.82
C VAL A 124 4.51 2.69 -12.60
N GLY A 125 5.35 2.18 -11.70
CA GLY A 125 6.62 2.79 -11.35
C GLY A 125 7.37 1.99 -10.29
N LYS A 126 8.52 2.51 -9.90
CA LYS A 126 9.29 2.06 -8.75
C LYS A 126 10.07 3.26 -8.21
N LEU A 127 10.03 3.44 -6.90
CA LEU A 127 10.77 4.48 -6.22
C LEU A 127 12.28 4.29 -6.38
N SER A 128 13.03 5.39 -6.27
CA SER A 128 14.48 5.37 -6.16
C SER A 128 14.91 4.64 -4.88
N ARG A 129 16.17 4.20 -4.82
CA ARG A 129 16.68 3.49 -3.63
C ARG A 129 16.71 4.40 -2.41
N GLU A 130 17.06 5.66 -2.65
CA GLU A 130 17.10 6.74 -1.69
C GLU A 130 15.73 6.95 -1.07
N LYS A 131 14.68 7.00 -1.90
CA LYS A 131 13.31 7.18 -1.44
C LYS A 131 12.72 5.94 -0.77
N ILE A 132 13.13 4.75 -1.17
CA ILE A 132 12.82 3.51 -0.43
C ILE A 132 13.47 3.54 0.95
N ALA A 133 14.73 3.96 1.06
CA ALA A 133 15.44 4.04 2.34
C ALA A 133 14.78 5.07 3.27
N GLU A 134 14.41 6.24 2.75
CA GLU A 134 13.64 7.25 3.49
C GLU A 134 12.30 6.70 3.97
N MET A 135 11.57 5.97 3.11
CA MET A 135 10.31 5.32 3.48
C MET A 135 10.49 4.35 4.64
N LEU A 136 11.49 3.48 4.58
CA LEU A 136 11.73 2.51 5.64
C LEU A 136 12.18 3.17 6.95
N ALA A 137 13.02 4.21 6.88
CA ALA A 137 13.45 4.96 8.05
C ALA A 137 12.27 5.67 8.74
N LEU A 138 11.39 6.31 7.96
CA LEU A 138 10.20 6.96 8.52
C LEU A 138 9.22 5.94 9.14
N GLN A 139 9.07 4.76 8.55
CA GLN A 139 8.29 3.68 9.15
C GLN A 139 8.87 3.21 10.49
N GLU A 140 10.20 3.10 10.58
CA GLU A 140 10.89 2.75 11.81
C GLU A 140 10.65 3.82 12.89
N ASP A 141 10.83 5.10 12.56
CA ASP A 141 10.57 6.22 13.49
C ASP A 141 9.13 6.24 14.00
N MET A 142 8.15 6.00 13.11
CA MET A 142 6.73 5.92 13.46
C MET A 142 6.40 4.76 14.43
N LEU A 143 7.16 3.66 14.36
CA LEU A 143 6.94 2.48 15.20
C LEU A 143 7.69 2.58 16.54
N LEU A 144 8.89 3.16 16.52
CA LEU A 144 9.75 3.21 17.69
C LEU A 144 9.46 4.42 18.58
N GLY A 145 9.24 5.62 18.02
CA GLY A 145 8.98 6.84 18.81
C GLY A 145 9.91 7.06 20.02
N GLU A 146 9.52 7.95 20.93
CA GLU A 146 10.11 8.00 22.28
C GLU A 146 9.41 6.97 23.17
N VAL A 147 9.93 5.74 23.24
CA VAL A 147 9.50 4.80 24.29
C VAL A 147 10.11 5.25 25.61
N GLU A 148 9.36 5.97 26.43
CA GLU A 148 9.77 6.19 27.81
C GLU A 148 9.93 4.83 28.50
N PRO A 149 11.08 4.56 29.15
CA PRO A 149 11.25 3.31 29.88
C PRO A 149 10.19 3.21 30.98
N LEU A 150 9.64 2.02 31.17
CA LEU A 150 8.73 1.75 32.29
C LEU A 150 9.51 2.01 33.59
N GLU A 151 9.06 2.97 34.40
CA GLU A 151 9.58 3.13 35.76
C GLU A 151 9.33 1.83 36.54
N GLU A 152 10.39 1.25 37.11
CA GLU A 152 10.36 -0.01 37.88
C GLU A 152 9.58 0.07 39.19
#